data_AF-A0A432Q622-F1
#
_entry.id   AF-A0A432Q622-F1
#
_cell.length_a   1.000
_cell.length_b   1.000
_cell.length_c   1.000
_cell.angle_alpha   90.00
_cell.angle_beta   90.00
_cell.angle_gamma   90.00
#
_symmetry.space_group_name_H-M   'P 1'
#
loop_
_entity.id
_entity.type
_entity.pdbx_description
1 polymer ?
#
loop_
_entity_poly.entity_id
_entity_poly.type
_entity_poly.pdbx_seq_one_letter_code
_entity_poly.pdbx_strand_id
1 'polypeptide(L)'
;MVAVESGSMTPHLNIGDVVVIVSPSKKSIVTWVEGKKINYKSFGDYGDVIVYYRKGNRDLTPIIHRVITWVNKGQPIVGINRTTGKLGELRIYHNMLVITNKPIGKVIIARSSGYITQGDHNPIPDEPELTPPVKPNWILGVAVYRIPYAGYPRLIIQKLI
;
A
#
# COMPACT_ATOMS: atom_id res chain seq x y z
N MET A 1 -1.81 -12.82 -12.19
CA MET A 1 -0.48 -12.69 -11.54
C MET A 1 0.13 -11.37 -11.98
N VAL A 2 1.08 -10.81 -11.22
CA VAL A 2 1.75 -9.54 -11.52
C VAL A 2 3.23 -9.65 -11.17
N ALA A 3 4.13 -9.05 -11.98
CA ALA A 3 5.55 -8.99 -11.66
C ALA A 3 5.85 -7.74 -10.83
N VAL A 4 6.76 -7.83 -9.86
CA VAL A 4 7.22 -6.70 -9.07
C VAL A 4 8.32 -5.97 -9.82
N GLU A 5 8.07 -4.70 -10.14
CA GLU A 5 8.93 -3.88 -11.01
C GLU A 5 9.72 -2.81 -10.23
N SER A 6 9.42 -2.59 -8.95
CA SER A 6 10.07 -1.58 -8.10
C SER A 6 10.45 -2.12 -6.72
N GLY A 7 11.37 -1.43 -6.03
CA GLY A 7 11.86 -1.79 -4.69
C GLY A 7 10.98 -1.31 -3.53
N SER A 8 9.82 -0.71 -3.79
CA SER A 8 8.96 -0.10 -2.76
C SER A 8 8.40 -1.10 -1.76
N MET A 9 8.41 -2.39 -2.07
CA MET A 9 7.95 -3.47 -1.20
C MET A 9 9.08 -4.24 -0.50
N THR A 10 10.33 -3.81 -0.64
CA THR A 10 11.44 -4.45 0.09
C THR A 10 11.29 -4.22 1.60
N PRO A 11 11.68 -5.19 2.46
CA PRO A 11 12.29 -6.49 2.14
C PRO A 11 11.27 -7.62 1.84
N HIS A 12 9.98 -7.34 1.85
CA HIS A 12 8.92 -8.35 1.83
C HIS A 12 8.57 -8.87 0.43
N LEU A 13 8.68 -8.02 -0.60
CA LEU A 13 8.66 -8.41 -2.01
C LEU A 13 9.80 -7.71 -2.74
N ASN A 14 10.47 -8.43 -3.62
CA ASN A 14 11.65 -7.95 -4.32
C ASN A 14 11.36 -7.75 -5.81
N ILE A 15 12.14 -6.87 -6.45
CA ILE A 15 12.12 -6.71 -7.90
C ILE A 15 12.37 -8.08 -8.55
N GLY A 16 11.52 -8.43 -9.52
CA GLY A 16 11.58 -9.73 -10.21
C GLY A 16 10.73 -10.83 -9.55
N ASP A 17 10.10 -10.60 -8.40
CA ASP A 17 9.11 -11.54 -7.88
C ASP A 17 7.85 -11.55 -8.78
N VAL A 18 7.25 -12.73 -8.98
CA VAL A 18 5.89 -12.85 -9.53
C VAL A 18 4.92 -13.10 -8.40
N VAL A 19 3.85 -12.32 -8.32
CA VAL A 19 2.85 -12.39 -7.28
C VAL A 19 1.54 -12.92 -7.84
N VAL A 20 1.01 -13.96 -7.20
CA VAL A 20 -0.33 -14.48 -7.46
C VAL A 20 -1.32 -13.62 -6.70
N ILE A 21 -2.35 -13.16 -7.41
CA ILE A 21 -3.42 -12.33 -6.85
C ILE A 21 -4.76 -13.04 -6.96
N VAL A 22 -5.61 -12.86 -5.96
CA VAL A 22 -7.01 -13.31 -5.97
C VAL A 22 -7.95 -12.11 -6.06
N SER A 23 -9.11 -12.31 -6.67
CA SER A 23 -10.12 -11.25 -6.76
C SER A 23 -10.56 -10.79 -5.36
N PRO A 24 -10.78 -9.49 -5.13
CA PRO A 24 -11.31 -8.98 -3.85
C PRO A 24 -12.69 -9.53 -3.50
N SER A 25 -13.44 -10.03 -4.48
CA SER A 25 -14.73 -10.72 -4.26
C SER A 25 -14.59 -12.09 -3.60
N LYS A 26 -13.41 -12.71 -3.67
CA LYS A 26 -13.13 -14.06 -3.16
C LYS A 26 -12.38 -14.07 -1.81
N LYS A 27 -11.84 -12.92 -1.39
CA LYS A 27 -11.07 -12.77 -0.16
C LYS A 27 -11.30 -11.37 0.41
N SER A 28 -11.74 -11.32 1.66
CA SER A 28 -11.76 -10.07 2.43
C SER A 28 -10.34 -9.55 2.65
N ILE A 29 -10.16 -8.25 2.48
CA ILE A 29 -8.89 -7.57 2.74
C ILE A 29 -8.75 -7.37 4.25
N VAL A 30 -7.64 -7.82 4.81
CA VAL A 30 -7.24 -7.55 6.19
C VAL A 30 -6.21 -6.42 6.18
N THR A 31 -6.54 -5.29 6.79
CA THR A 31 -5.60 -4.17 6.93
C THR A 31 -4.44 -4.51 7.88
N TRP A 32 -3.35 -3.75 7.85
CA TRP A 32 -2.24 -3.91 8.81
C TRP A 32 -2.72 -3.76 10.26
N VAL A 33 -3.62 -2.80 10.50
CA VAL A 33 -4.20 -2.53 11.83
C VAL A 33 -5.02 -3.70 12.34
N GLU A 34 -5.87 -4.27 11.49
CA GLU A 34 -6.66 -5.47 11.82
C GLU A 34 -5.76 -6.69 12.00
N GLY A 35 -4.84 -6.89 11.05
CA GLY A 35 -3.88 -7.99 11.05
C GLY A 35 -3.05 -8.03 12.32
N LYS A 36 -2.60 -6.87 12.82
CA LYS A 36 -1.89 -6.79 14.09
C LYS A 36 -2.73 -7.23 15.29
N LYS A 37 -4.02 -6.90 15.33
CA LYS A 37 -4.93 -7.30 16.42
C LYS A 37 -5.14 -8.81 16.47
N ILE A 38 -5.19 -9.45 15.30
CA ILE A 38 -5.44 -10.89 15.15
C ILE A 38 -4.17 -11.71 14.85
N ASN A 39 -3.00 -11.09 14.93
CA ASN A 39 -1.70 -11.66 14.56
C ASN A 39 -1.65 -12.29 13.14
N TYR A 40 -2.39 -11.74 12.19
CA TYR A 40 -2.39 -12.14 10.79
C TYR A 40 -1.32 -11.39 9.99
N LYS A 41 -0.47 -12.13 9.28
CA LYS A 41 0.63 -11.60 8.46
C LYS A 41 0.59 -12.13 7.04
N SER A 42 1.00 -11.28 6.10
CA SER A 42 1.31 -11.66 4.71
C SER A 42 2.68 -11.10 4.31
N PHE A 43 3.45 -11.93 3.61
CA PHE A 43 4.80 -11.60 3.13
C PHE A 43 5.77 -11.12 4.23
N GLY A 44 5.56 -11.51 5.50
CA GLY A 44 6.46 -11.22 6.63
C GLY A 44 6.00 -10.11 7.58
N ASP A 45 5.00 -9.31 7.21
CA ASP A 45 4.45 -8.22 8.04
C ASP A 45 2.91 -8.30 8.10
N TYR A 46 2.27 -7.53 8.99
CA TYR A 46 0.83 -7.61 9.24
C TYR A 46 -0.02 -7.16 8.06
N GLY A 47 -1.22 -7.74 7.96
CA GLY A 47 -2.21 -7.37 6.95
C GLY A 47 -1.83 -7.81 5.54
N ASP A 48 -2.73 -7.53 4.61
CA ASP A 48 -2.66 -7.93 3.21
C ASP A 48 -1.91 -6.92 2.34
N VAL A 49 -1.34 -7.43 1.25
CA VAL A 49 -0.79 -6.64 0.13
C VAL A 49 -1.79 -6.70 -1.02
N ILE A 50 -2.07 -5.56 -1.65
CA ILE A 50 -3.02 -5.46 -2.77
C ILE A 50 -2.35 -4.90 -4.01
N VAL A 51 -2.88 -5.29 -5.17
CA VAL A 51 -2.56 -4.68 -6.46
C VAL A 51 -3.72 -3.79 -6.90
N TYR A 52 -3.47 -2.54 -7.26
CA TYR A 52 -4.51 -1.59 -7.63
C TYR A 52 -4.06 -0.57 -8.69
N TYR A 53 -5.03 0.04 -9.37
CA TYR A 53 -4.80 1.13 -10.32
C TYR A 53 -4.85 2.48 -9.61
N ARG A 54 -3.79 3.28 -9.73
CA ARG A 54 -3.72 4.61 -9.12
C ARG A 54 -4.84 5.49 -9.67
N LYS A 55 -5.66 6.05 -8.77
CA LYS A 55 -6.85 6.87 -9.11
C LYS A 55 -7.83 6.15 -10.06
N GLY A 56 -7.77 4.81 -10.13
CA GLY A 56 -8.56 4.00 -11.06
C GLY A 56 -8.12 4.08 -12.53
N ASN A 57 -7.00 4.72 -12.84
CA ASN A 57 -6.51 4.84 -14.22
C ASN A 57 -5.86 3.52 -14.67
N ARG A 58 -6.48 2.85 -15.65
CA ARG A 58 -6.07 1.55 -16.18
C ARG A 58 -4.93 1.62 -17.20
N ASP A 59 -4.60 2.82 -17.68
CA ASP A 59 -3.49 3.07 -18.60
C ASP A 59 -2.15 3.16 -17.86
N LEU A 60 -2.17 3.25 -16.53
CA LEU A 60 -0.99 3.28 -15.68
C LEU A 60 -0.63 1.89 -15.18
N THR A 61 0.67 1.64 -15.00
CA THR A 61 1.15 0.43 -14.31
C THR A 61 0.52 0.32 -12.93
N PRO A 62 -0.07 -0.84 -12.57
CA PRO A 62 -0.69 -1.01 -11.27
C PRO A 62 0.36 -1.01 -10.15
N ILE A 63 -0.06 -0.54 -8.98
CA ILE A 63 0.77 -0.46 -7.78
C ILE A 63 0.50 -1.69 -6.92
N ILE A 64 1.55 -2.27 -6.33
CA ILE A 64 1.45 -3.36 -5.37
C ILE A 64 1.94 -2.90 -4.00
N HIS A 65 1.06 -2.62 -3.05
CA HIS A 65 1.43 -2.12 -1.72
C HIS A 65 0.59 -2.71 -0.58
N ARG A 66 1.09 -2.55 0.65
CA ARG A 66 0.42 -3.05 1.85
C ARG A 66 -0.74 -2.15 2.26
N VAL A 67 -1.86 -2.77 2.63
CA VAL A 67 -3.03 -2.06 3.15
C VAL A 67 -2.80 -1.70 4.61
N ILE A 68 -2.78 -0.42 4.94
CA ILE A 68 -2.54 0.05 6.29
C ILE A 68 -3.83 0.09 7.11
N THR A 69 -4.84 0.79 6.61
CA THR A 69 -6.15 0.92 7.26
C THR A 69 -7.20 1.37 6.24
N TRP A 70 -8.47 1.27 6.61
CA TRP A 70 -9.55 2.02 5.97
C TRP A 70 -9.70 3.40 6.62
N VAL A 71 -10.03 4.42 5.83
CA VAL A 71 -10.48 5.74 6.32
C VAL A 71 -11.77 6.14 5.63
N ASN A 72 -12.66 6.80 6.37
CA ASN A 72 -13.85 7.44 5.84
C ASN A 72 -13.55 8.88 5.41
N LYS A 73 -14.32 9.39 4.44
CA LYS A 73 -14.30 10.81 4.09
C LYS A 73 -14.46 11.67 5.35
N GLY A 74 -13.61 12.69 5.48
CA GLY A 74 -13.60 13.58 6.64
C GLY A 74 -12.73 13.10 7.81
N GLN A 75 -12.23 11.87 7.79
CA GLN A 75 -11.28 11.39 8.80
C GLN A 75 -9.84 11.80 8.46
N PRO A 76 -8.94 11.92 9.47
CA PRO A 76 -7.52 12.09 9.23
C PRO A 76 -6.94 10.93 8.42
N ILE A 77 -6.06 11.24 7.47
CA ILE A 77 -5.20 10.23 6.85
C ILE A 77 -4.13 9.85 7.86
N VAL A 78 -3.89 8.55 8.01
CA VAL A 78 -2.93 8.01 8.97
C VAL A 78 -1.79 7.29 8.27
N GLY A 79 -0.59 7.37 8.86
CA GLY A 79 0.55 6.55 8.49
C GLY A 79 0.94 5.60 9.61
N ILE A 80 1.81 4.64 9.30
CA ILE A 80 2.42 3.77 10.31
C ILE A 80 3.86 4.18 10.58
N ASN A 81 4.22 4.24 11.86
CA ASN A 81 5.61 4.21 12.26
C ASN A 81 6.01 2.74 12.44
N ARG A 82 6.76 2.17 11.49
CA ARG A 82 7.12 0.73 11.50
C ARG A 82 8.01 0.35 12.68
N THR A 83 8.87 1.26 13.15
CA THR A 83 9.75 1.03 14.31
C THR A 83 8.96 0.84 15.60
N THR A 84 7.93 1.67 15.83
CA THR A 84 7.09 1.61 17.03
C THR A 84 5.83 0.77 16.84
N GLY A 85 5.49 0.44 15.60
CA GLY A 85 4.24 -0.21 15.21
C GLY A 85 2.99 0.60 15.58
N LYS A 86 3.07 1.93 15.67
CA LYS A 86 1.94 2.80 16.01
C LYS A 86 1.42 3.52 14.78
N LEU A 87 0.10 3.73 14.74
CA LEU A 87 -0.53 4.66 13.82
C LEU A 87 -0.36 6.09 14.32
N GLY A 88 -0.26 7.03 13.39
CA GLY A 88 -0.29 8.46 13.67
C GLY A 88 -0.90 9.23 12.50
N GLU A 89 -1.40 10.43 12.79
CA GLU A 89 -1.96 11.31 11.77
C GLU A 89 -0.84 11.84 10.86
N LEU A 90 -1.12 11.95 9.57
CA LEU A 90 -0.27 12.68 8.64
C LEU A 90 -0.53 14.18 8.76
N ARG A 91 0.57 14.93 8.86
CA ARG A 91 0.55 16.39 8.97
C ARG A 91 1.58 17.04 8.06
N ILE A 92 1.34 18.31 7.73
CA ILE A 92 2.27 19.15 6.97
C ILE A 92 2.95 20.13 7.92
N TYR A 93 4.28 20.11 7.93
CA TYR A 93 5.16 20.93 8.75
C TYR A 93 6.25 21.55 7.90
N HIS A 94 6.30 22.87 7.76
CA HIS A 94 7.29 23.55 6.90
C HIS A 94 7.39 22.88 5.51
N ASN A 95 6.24 22.59 4.89
CA ASN A 95 6.10 21.84 3.64
C ASN A 95 6.59 20.38 3.64
N MET A 96 6.96 19.81 4.79
CA MET A 96 7.26 18.38 4.94
C MET A 96 6.07 17.60 5.50
N LEU A 97 5.81 16.44 4.90
CA LEU A 97 4.86 15.45 5.43
C LEU A 97 5.52 14.69 6.58
N VAL A 98 4.88 14.66 7.75
CA VAL A 98 5.35 13.90 8.91
C VAL A 98 4.19 13.13 9.56
N ILE A 99 4.52 12.00 10.19
CA ILE A 99 3.61 11.22 11.02
C ILE A 99 3.75 11.71 12.47
N THR A 100 2.66 12.14 13.12
CA THR A 100 2.71 12.65 14.51
C THR A 100 1.50 12.26 15.34
N ASN A 101 1.71 12.17 16.65
CA ASN A 101 0.67 11.97 17.67
C ASN A 101 0.41 13.25 18.49
N LYS A 102 1.04 14.37 18.15
CA LYS A 102 0.90 15.67 18.83
C LYS A 102 0.49 16.77 17.83
N PRO A 103 -0.40 17.70 18.21
CA PRO A 103 -0.84 18.76 17.33
C PRO A 103 0.20 19.88 17.24
N ILE A 104 0.96 19.91 16.13
CA ILE A 104 1.96 20.96 15.89
C ILE A 104 1.90 21.47 14.41
N GLY A 105 0.98 20.97 13.55
CA GLY A 105 0.87 21.30 12.11
C GLY A 105 -0.52 21.01 11.48
N LYS A 106 -0.74 21.25 10.18
CA LYS A 106 -2.04 21.02 9.50
C LYS A 106 -2.29 19.51 9.30
N VAL A 107 -3.43 19.00 9.75
CA VAL A 107 -3.86 17.60 9.54
C VAL A 107 -4.35 17.39 8.11
N ILE A 108 -3.97 16.27 7.50
CA ILE A 108 -4.46 15.87 6.19
C ILE A 108 -5.77 15.10 6.35
N ILE A 109 -6.84 15.62 5.75
CA ILE A 109 -8.18 15.03 5.83
C ILE A 109 -8.51 14.29 4.54
N ALA A 110 -9.03 13.08 4.68
CA ALA A 110 -9.45 12.24 3.55
C ALA A 110 -10.62 12.89 2.79
N ARG A 111 -10.42 13.17 1.50
CA ARG A 111 -11.46 13.73 0.61
C ARG A 111 -12.49 12.69 0.15
N SER A 112 -12.17 11.42 0.28
CA SER A 112 -13.05 10.27 -0.01
C SER A 112 -12.72 9.10 0.92
N SER A 113 -13.67 8.18 1.09
CA SER A 113 -13.41 6.93 1.81
C SER A 113 -12.60 5.96 0.95
N GLY A 114 -11.77 5.14 1.60
CA GLY A 114 -10.96 4.13 0.92
C GLY A 114 -9.87 3.56 1.82
N TYR A 115 -9.05 2.70 1.23
CA TYR A 115 -7.86 2.16 1.88
C TYR A 115 -6.70 3.12 1.78
N ILE A 116 -5.93 3.23 2.85
CA ILE A 116 -4.60 3.82 2.85
C ILE A 116 -3.61 2.70 2.58
N THR A 117 -2.75 2.90 1.59
CA THR A 117 -1.70 1.96 1.22
C THR A 117 -0.32 2.57 1.47
N GLN A 118 0.66 1.70 1.74
CA GLN A 118 2.04 2.09 1.91
C GLN A 118 2.95 0.96 1.44
N GLY A 119 3.92 1.29 0.57
CA GLY A 119 5.01 0.39 0.25
C GLY A 119 5.82 0.00 1.50
N ASP A 120 6.29 -1.23 1.58
CA ASP A 120 7.05 -1.71 2.74
C ASP A 120 8.38 -1.01 2.99
N HIS A 121 8.94 -0.44 1.94
CA HIS A 121 10.13 0.41 1.96
C HIS A 121 9.81 1.91 1.86
N ASN A 122 8.52 2.30 1.85
CA ASN A 122 8.14 3.70 1.73
C ASN A 122 8.07 4.35 3.13
N PRO A 123 8.63 5.56 3.33
CA PRO A 123 8.62 6.23 4.62
C PRO A 123 7.24 6.77 5.01
N ILE A 124 6.36 6.99 4.03
CA ILE A 124 5.01 7.52 4.20
C ILE A 124 4.02 6.78 3.29
N PRO A 125 2.71 6.82 3.60
CA PRO A 125 1.67 6.29 2.72
C PRO A 125 1.65 6.91 1.32
N ASP A 126 1.11 6.16 0.35
CA ASP A 126 1.04 6.56 -1.07
C ASP A 126 -0.08 7.56 -1.37
N GLU A 127 -0.98 7.74 -0.40
CA GLU A 127 -2.11 8.66 -0.45
C GLU A 127 -1.92 9.94 0.42
N PRO A 128 -0.91 10.80 0.18
CA PRO A 128 -0.88 12.13 0.79
C PRO A 128 -1.87 13.07 0.08
N GLU A 129 -2.03 14.30 0.57
CA GLU A 129 -3.08 15.32 0.27
C GLU A 129 -3.66 15.38 -1.18
N LEU A 130 -2.90 15.00 -2.21
CA LEU A 130 -3.29 15.03 -3.64
C LEU A 130 -3.67 13.67 -4.27
N THR A 131 -3.46 12.56 -3.56
CA THR A 131 -3.91 11.22 -3.99
C THR A 131 -4.99 10.73 -3.03
N PRO A 132 -6.23 10.50 -3.52
CA PRO A 132 -7.32 10.02 -2.66
C PRO A 132 -7.09 8.58 -2.19
N PRO A 133 -7.65 8.18 -1.02
CA PRO A 133 -7.68 6.79 -0.57
C PRO A 133 -8.10 5.80 -1.65
N VAL A 134 -7.46 4.64 -1.69
CA VAL A 134 -7.69 3.59 -2.69
C VAL A 134 -9.11 3.05 -2.56
N LYS A 135 -9.92 3.24 -3.60
CA LYS A 135 -11.29 2.73 -3.63
C LYS A 135 -11.31 1.23 -3.91
N PRO A 136 -12.28 0.47 -3.37
CA PRO A 136 -12.41 -0.96 -3.63
C PRO A 136 -12.44 -1.32 -5.13
N ASN A 137 -13.10 -0.51 -5.96
CA ASN A 137 -13.21 -0.74 -7.40
C ASN A 137 -11.91 -0.43 -8.20
N TRP A 138 -10.87 0.09 -7.54
CA TRP A 138 -9.55 0.27 -8.14
C TRP A 138 -8.64 -0.95 -7.92
N ILE A 139 -9.04 -1.85 -7.02
CA ILE A 139 -8.24 -3.00 -6.60
C ILE A 139 -8.39 -4.11 -7.65
N LEU A 140 -7.27 -4.50 -8.25
CA LEU A 140 -7.17 -5.62 -9.18
C LEU A 140 -7.22 -6.96 -8.43
N GLY A 141 -6.54 -7.05 -7.27
CA GLY A 141 -6.57 -8.24 -6.45
C GLY A 141 -5.72 -8.16 -5.19
N VAL A 142 -5.91 -9.15 -4.32
CA VAL A 142 -5.12 -9.34 -3.09
C VAL A 142 -3.99 -10.31 -3.37
N ALA A 143 -2.76 -9.94 -3.07
CA ALA A 143 -1.59 -10.80 -3.19
C ALA A 143 -1.65 -11.93 -2.16
N VAL A 144 -1.52 -13.17 -2.62
CA VAL A 144 -1.63 -14.37 -1.77
C VAL A 144 -0.39 -15.25 -1.79
N TYR A 145 0.43 -15.16 -2.83
CA TYR A 145 1.63 -15.99 -2.98
C TYR A 145 2.68 -15.28 -3.83
N ARG A 146 3.97 -15.49 -3.53
CA ARG A 146 5.09 -15.00 -4.34
C ARG A 146 5.90 -16.16 -4.92
N ILE A 147 6.35 -15.99 -6.14
CA ILE A 147 7.32 -16.83 -6.82
C ILE A 147 8.58 -15.97 -7.00
N PRO A 148 9.63 -16.17 -6.20
CA PRO A 148 10.83 -15.35 -6.27
C PRO A 148 11.46 -15.38 -7.66
N TYR A 149 11.93 -14.23 -8.13
CA TYR A 149 12.75 -14.08 -9.35
C TYR A 149 12.11 -14.49 -10.69
N ALA A 150 10.90 -15.05 -10.70
CA ALA A 150 10.21 -15.51 -11.91
C ALA A 150 9.80 -14.40 -12.89
N GLY A 151 9.89 -13.13 -12.48
CA GLY A 151 9.57 -11.96 -13.27
C GLY A 151 10.74 -11.42 -14.09
N TYR A 152 11.99 -11.85 -13.80
CA TYR A 152 13.16 -11.35 -14.50
C TYR A 152 13.15 -11.57 -16.02
N PRO A 153 12.69 -12.72 -16.57
CA PRO A 153 12.62 -12.88 -18.02
C PRO A 153 11.80 -11.78 -18.70
N ARG A 154 10.64 -11.41 -18.12
CA ARG A 154 9.81 -10.32 -18.62
C ARG A 154 10.51 -8.96 -18.48
N LEU A 155 11.14 -8.68 -17.33
CA LEU A 155 11.83 -7.41 -17.07
C LEU A 155 13.03 -7.19 -18.00
N ILE A 156 13.75 -8.26 -18.36
CA ILE A 156 14.88 -8.20 -19.29
C ILE A 156 14.37 -7.88 -20.70
N ILE A 157 13.34 -8.58 -21.18
CA ILE A 157 12.77 -8.34 -22.52
C ILE A 157 12.29 -6.89 -22.65
N GLN A 158 11.61 -6.35 -21.63
CA GLN A 158 11.11 -4.97 -21.65
C GLN A 158 12.21 -3.91 -21.73
N LYS A 159 13.44 -4.22 -21.30
CA LYS A 159 14.58 -3.30 -21.44
C LYS A 159 15.27 -3.39 -22.81
N LEU A 160 14.98 -4.44 -23.57
CA LEU A 160 15.63 -4.73 -24.86
C LEU A 160 14.79 -4.27 -26.07
N ILE A 161 13.53 -3.89 -25.85
CA ILE A 161 12.60 -3.36 -26.85
C ILE A 161 12.19 -1.94 -26.50
#